data_AF-A0A954NS55-F1
#
_entry.id   AF-A0A954NS55-F1
#
_cell.length_a   1.000
_cell.length_b   1.000
_cell.length_c   1.000
_cell.angle_alpha   90.00
_cell.angle_beta   90.00
_cell.angle_gamma   90.00
#
_symmetry.space_group_name_H-M   'P 1'
#
loop_
_entity.id
_entity.type
_entity.pdbx_description
1 polymer ?
#
loop_
_entity_poly.entity_id
_entity_poly.type
_entity_poly.pdbx_seq_one_letter_code
_entity_poly.pdbx_strand_id
1 'polypeptide(L)'
;MSLSSTCSTGSSVDGDTAWDRSTLKHLIEHAAHVLPSQGAITAFVHHNTLHAFEDLPFDVAVRLGAEVFGCRPYLPEERFREEVTRGRIRPQDLEAVLIEDLSEEADELIGSLGTRFHLRMAMLEHPLQTGSLHELRWAVEETDALRKFREETPLVLRSEIIAATKQWVMRELTNGRQGHGTPDQSHPGSDPVTRVFELFGQSNVEKWDDAIWEAFTLHLLWWICRDGVEGVEPENPERHLPVRPRDLLLDVTGEDADRPVHELLIRFCAAFLDQGFADWPLPNREAGLYHAFIEVYRHAGGPPDRWMRGLGKELQRLHLQQVSALESIQESLDLFGVDEDSLEEFITQTL
;
A
#
# COMPACT_ATOMS: atom_id res chain seq x y z
N MET A 1 31.76 49.07 5.48
CA MET A 1 31.46 47.91 4.62
C MET A 1 29.97 47.66 4.71
N SER A 2 29.21 48.33 3.85
CA SER A 2 27.75 48.21 3.76
C SER A 2 27.46 47.44 2.48
N LEU A 3 26.92 46.23 2.59
CA LEU A 3 26.50 45.43 1.45
C LEU A 3 25.01 45.68 1.20
N SER A 4 24.75 46.59 0.27
CA SER A 4 23.49 46.74 -0.43
C SER A 4 23.28 45.53 -1.37
N SER A 5 22.31 44.66 -1.07
CA SER A 5 21.84 43.65 -2.02
C SER A 5 20.73 44.24 -2.87
N THR A 6 21.06 44.47 -4.14
CA THR A 6 20.12 44.84 -5.20
C THR A 6 19.30 43.62 -5.59
N CYS A 7 18.01 43.66 -5.27
CA CYS A 7 17.01 42.76 -5.82
C CYS A 7 16.89 43.06 -7.33
N SER A 8 17.43 42.15 -8.15
CA SER A 8 17.29 42.21 -9.60
C SER A 8 16.14 41.29 -10.00
N THR A 9 15.18 41.92 -10.66
CA THR A 9 14.03 41.38 -11.38
C THR A 9 14.36 40.12 -12.17
N GLY A 10 13.72 39.01 -11.81
CA GLY A 10 13.65 37.79 -12.61
C GLY A 10 12.25 37.63 -13.19
N SER A 11 12.18 37.78 -14.51
CA SER A 11 11.23 37.22 -15.48
C SER A 11 9.86 36.76 -14.97
N SER A 12 8.82 37.42 -15.47
CA SER A 12 7.49 36.85 -15.67
C SER A 12 7.61 35.46 -16.30
N VAL A 13 7.16 34.43 -15.58
CA VAL A 13 6.84 33.13 -16.17
C VAL A 13 5.40 33.26 -16.64
N ASP A 14 5.24 33.67 -17.90
CA ASP A 14 4.01 33.43 -18.64
C ASP A 14 3.98 31.93 -18.96
N GLY A 15 3.48 31.13 -18.00
CA GLY A 15 3.13 29.74 -18.20
C GLY A 15 1.70 29.68 -18.72
N ASP A 16 1.54 29.80 -20.03
CA ASP A 16 0.27 29.60 -20.73
C ASP A 16 0.01 28.07 -20.81
N THR A 17 -0.17 27.42 -19.67
CA THR A 17 -0.56 25.99 -19.55
C THR A 17 -2.07 25.85 -19.67
N ALA A 18 -2.69 26.56 -20.61
CA ALA A 18 -4.11 26.41 -20.88
C ALA A 18 -4.31 25.21 -21.82
N TRP A 19 -4.46 24.01 -21.26
CA TRP A 19 -4.95 22.86 -22.00
C TRP A 19 -6.30 23.20 -22.66
N ASP A 20 -6.56 22.61 -23.84
CA ASP A 20 -7.78 22.89 -24.60
C ASP A 20 -9.00 22.35 -23.83
N ARG A 21 -10.07 23.15 -23.79
CA ARG A 21 -11.33 22.78 -23.11
C ARG A 21 -11.95 21.52 -23.70
N SER A 22 -11.66 21.22 -24.97
CA SER A 22 -12.07 19.97 -25.59
C SER A 22 -11.40 18.74 -24.94
N THR A 23 -10.12 18.85 -24.56
CA THR A 23 -9.36 17.81 -23.86
C THR A 23 -9.92 17.55 -22.48
N LEU A 24 -10.12 18.58 -21.66
CA LEU A 24 -10.74 18.37 -20.33
C LEU A 24 -12.11 17.74 -20.44
N LYS A 25 -12.94 18.20 -21.38
CA LYS A 25 -14.27 17.62 -21.60
C LYS A 25 -14.16 16.13 -21.93
N HIS A 26 -13.24 15.74 -22.82
CA HIS A 26 -12.99 14.35 -23.16
C HIS A 26 -12.54 13.54 -21.93
N LEU A 27 -11.64 14.07 -21.11
CA LEU A 27 -11.18 13.41 -19.88
C LEU A 27 -12.32 13.21 -18.87
N ILE A 28 -13.17 14.23 -18.67
CA ILE A 28 -14.34 14.11 -17.80
C ILE A 28 -15.32 13.06 -18.34
N GLU A 29 -15.57 13.04 -19.65
CA GLU A 29 -16.44 12.04 -20.28
C GLU A 29 -15.85 10.63 -20.14
N HIS A 30 -14.55 10.46 -20.35
CA HIS A 30 -13.86 9.18 -20.16
C HIS A 30 -13.96 8.71 -18.71
N ALA A 31 -13.64 9.58 -17.75
CA ALA A 31 -13.67 9.26 -16.34
C ALA A 31 -15.12 8.94 -15.86
N ALA A 32 -16.14 9.61 -16.42
CA ALA A 32 -17.54 9.30 -16.13
C ALA A 32 -17.98 7.89 -16.57
N HIS A 33 -17.33 7.27 -17.57
CA HIS A 33 -17.63 5.87 -17.94
C HIS A 33 -17.24 4.87 -16.84
N VAL A 34 -16.34 5.28 -15.96
CA VAL A 34 -15.85 4.46 -14.85
C VAL A 34 -16.80 4.51 -13.65
N LEU A 35 -17.60 5.57 -13.54
CA LEU A 35 -18.60 5.69 -12.49
C LEU A 35 -19.75 4.70 -12.68
N PRO A 36 -20.30 4.13 -11.60
CA PRO A 36 -21.49 3.30 -11.69
C PRO A 36 -22.64 4.08 -12.33
N SER A 37 -23.17 3.60 -13.45
CA SER A 37 -24.30 4.22 -14.14
C SER A 37 -25.64 4.13 -13.39
N GLN A 38 -25.64 3.61 -12.17
CA GLN A 38 -26.85 3.23 -11.42
C GLN A 38 -27.07 4.15 -10.21
N GLY A 39 -28.27 4.70 -10.08
CA GLY A 39 -28.74 5.34 -8.86
C GLY A 39 -28.98 4.32 -7.73
N ALA A 40 -29.25 4.78 -6.50
CA ALA A 40 -29.50 3.89 -5.36
C ALA A 40 -30.59 2.85 -5.66
N ILE A 41 -30.22 1.57 -5.66
CA ILE A 41 -31.08 0.46 -6.12
C ILE A 41 -31.73 -0.23 -4.93
N THR A 42 -33.01 -0.58 -5.04
CA THR A 42 -33.76 -1.38 -4.04
C THR A 42 -33.88 -2.86 -4.42
N ALA A 43 -33.28 -3.30 -5.52
CA ALA A 43 -33.32 -4.66 -6.05
C ALA A 43 -31.98 -5.08 -6.66
N PHE A 44 -31.74 -6.39 -6.73
CA PHE A 44 -30.48 -6.97 -7.21
C PHE A 44 -30.31 -6.79 -8.73
N VAL A 45 -29.16 -6.25 -9.16
CA VAL A 45 -28.78 -6.13 -10.58
C VAL A 45 -27.52 -6.95 -10.82
N HIS A 46 -27.48 -7.59 -11.98
CA HIS A 46 -26.49 -8.57 -12.46
C HIS A 46 -25.33 -7.91 -13.23
N HIS A 47 -25.12 -6.59 -13.08
CA HIS A 47 -24.08 -5.87 -13.80
C HIS A 47 -22.73 -6.03 -13.12
N ASN A 48 -21.74 -6.44 -13.90
CA ASN A 48 -20.35 -6.57 -13.50
C ASN A 48 -19.75 -5.17 -13.25
N THR A 49 -19.29 -4.89 -12.03
CA THR A 49 -18.63 -3.61 -11.68
C THR A 49 -17.36 -3.38 -12.51
N LEU A 50 -16.79 -4.44 -13.08
CA LEU A 50 -15.62 -4.38 -13.95
C LEU A 50 -15.99 -4.32 -15.45
N HIS A 51 -17.25 -3.98 -15.80
CA HIS A 51 -17.69 -3.92 -17.19
C HIS A 51 -16.80 -3.02 -18.08
N ALA A 52 -16.29 -1.91 -17.53
CA ALA A 52 -15.36 -1.02 -18.24
C ALA A 52 -14.02 -1.70 -18.60
N PHE A 53 -13.70 -2.84 -18.00
CA PHE A 53 -12.45 -3.59 -18.15
C PHE A 53 -12.68 -4.99 -18.73
N GLU A 54 -13.85 -5.30 -19.28
CA GLU A 54 -14.20 -6.65 -19.76
C GLU A 54 -13.34 -7.12 -20.95
N ASP A 55 -12.75 -6.19 -21.70
CA ASP A 55 -11.84 -6.49 -22.79
C ASP A 55 -10.42 -6.89 -22.32
N LEU A 56 -10.13 -6.77 -21.01
CA LEU A 56 -8.81 -7.04 -20.43
C LEU A 56 -8.75 -8.45 -19.81
N PRO A 57 -7.55 -9.05 -19.73
CA PRO A 57 -7.33 -10.23 -18.90
C PRO A 57 -7.79 -9.99 -17.46
N PHE A 58 -8.38 -11.01 -16.83
CA PHE A 58 -9.03 -10.87 -15.53
C PHE A 58 -8.12 -10.25 -14.46
N ASP A 59 -6.85 -10.67 -14.40
CA ASP A 59 -5.87 -10.19 -13.43
C ASP A 59 -5.49 -8.72 -13.63
N VAL A 60 -5.52 -8.25 -14.88
CA VAL A 60 -5.31 -6.84 -15.25
C VAL A 60 -6.55 -6.03 -14.89
N ALA A 61 -7.73 -6.53 -15.27
CA ALA A 61 -9.02 -5.88 -15.03
C ALA A 61 -9.28 -5.64 -13.53
N VAL A 62 -9.04 -6.65 -12.67
CA VAL A 62 -9.26 -6.49 -11.23
C VAL A 62 -8.25 -5.54 -10.59
N ARG A 63 -6.98 -5.52 -11.06
CA ARG A 63 -5.96 -4.59 -10.54
C ARG A 63 -6.30 -3.14 -10.87
N LEU A 64 -6.66 -2.86 -12.12
CA LEU A 64 -7.14 -1.54 -12.53
C LEU A 64 -8.42 -1.16 -11.77
N GLY A 65 -9.36 -2.10 -11.62
CA GLY A 65 -10.57 -1.88 -10.84
C GLY A 65 -10.27 -1.56 -9.37
N ALA A 66 -9.25 -2.17 -8.77
CA ALA A 66 -8.84 -1.88 -7.40
C ALA A 66 -8.23 -0.49 -7.23
N GLU A 67 -7.40 -0.06 -8.18
CA GLU A 67 -6.82 1.29 -8.21
C GLU A 67 -7.92 2.35 -8.34
N VAL A 68 -8.84 2.14 -9.27
CA VAL A 68 -9.96 3.05 -9.54
C VAL A 68 -10.95 3.11 -8.38
N PHE A 69 -11.40 1.95 -7.89
CA PHE A 69 -12.49 1.89 -6.91
C PHE A 69 -12.00 1.87 -5.46
N GLY A 70 -10.68 1.95 -5.22
CA GLY A 70 -10.09 1.90 -3.89
C GLY A 70 -10.44 0.63 -3.11
N CYS A 71 -10.56 -0.52 -3.80
CA CYS A 71 -11.03 -1.78 -3.22
C CYS A 71 -9.96 -2.88 -3.28
N ARG A 72 -10.18 -4.00 -2.57
CA ARG A 72 -9.29 -5.15 -2.67
C ARG A 72 -9.66 -5.97 -3.91
N PRO A 73 -8.74 -6.17 -4.87
CA PRO A 73 -9.04 -6.89 -6.12
C PRO A 73 -9.28 -8.38 -5.89
N TYR A 74 -8.68 -8.92 -4.83
CA TYR A 74 -8.76 -10.32 -4.45
C TYR A 74 -9.20 -10.45 -2.99
N LEU A 75 -9.59 -11.66 -2.61
CA LEU A 75 -9.78 -12.01 -1.22
C LEU A 75 -8.46 -11.85 -0.44
N PRO A 76 -8.53 -11.56 0.87
CA PRO A 76 -7.34 -11.59 1.73
C PRO A 76 -6.64 -12.96 1.65
N GLU A 77 -5.31 -12.97 1.78
CA GLU A 77 -4.50 -14.19 1.71
C GLU A 77 -4.97 -15.27 2.71
N GLU A 78 -5.43 -14.84 3.89
CA GLU A 78 -5.95 -15.73 4.92
C GLU A 78 -7.15 -16.55 4.41
N ARG A 79 -8.00 -15.97 3.55
CA ARG A 79 -9.13 -16.68 2.95
C ARG A 79 -8.67 -17.75 1.97
N PHE A 80 -7.65 -17.48 1.16
CA PHE A 80 -7.09 -18.52 0.29
C PHE A 80 -6.47 -19.66 1.11
N ARG A 81 -5.78 -19.34 2.20
CA ARG A 81 -5.22 -20.33 3.13
C ARG A 81 -6.29 -21.18 3.83
N GLU A 82 -7.43 -20.60 4.18
CA GLU A 82 -8.61 -21.36 4.67
C GLU A 82 -9.10 -22.38 3.63
N GLU A 83 -9.15 -21.99 2.35
CA GLU A 83 -9.60 -22.86 1.27
C GLU A 83 -8.56 -23.96 0.93
N VAL A 84 -7.26 -23.70 1.13
CA VAL A 84 -6.22 -24.75 1.13
C VAL A 84 -6.44 -25.74 2.27
N THR A 85 -6.64 -25.25 3.49
CA THR A 85 -6.86 -26.08 4.68
C THR A 85 -8.13 -26.94 4.55
N ARG A 86 -9.18 -26.41 3.90
CA ARG A 86 -10.42 -27.15 3.60
C ARG A 86 -10.30 -28.12 2.42
N GLY A 87 -9.17 -28.12 1.71
CA GLY A 87 -8.90 -28.96 0.56
C GLY A 87 -9.65 -28.57 -0.71
N ARG A 88 -10.20 -27.33 -0.77
CA ARG A 88 -10.76 -26.78 -2.01
C ARG A 88 -9.63 -26.40 -2.96
N ILE A 89 -8.57 -25.79 -2.45
CA ILE A 89 -7.30 -25.60 -3.15
C ILE A 89 -6.37 -26.72 -2.70
N ARG A 90 -5.88 -27.52 -3.63
CA ARG A 90 -4.99 -28.65 -3.33
C ARG A 90 -3.53 -28.24 -3.54
N PRO A 91 -2.57 -28.91 -2.87
CA PRO A 91 -1.15 -28.68 -3.13
C PRO A 91 -0.80 -28.82 -4.62
N GLN A 92 -1.40 -29.79 -5.31
CA GLN A 92 -1.18 -29.97 -6.76
C GLN A 92 -1.69 -28.80 -7.61
N ASP A 93 -2.72 -28.09 -7.15
CA ASP A 93 -3.22 -26.89 -7.83
C ASP A 93 -2.19 -25.76 -7.71
N LEU A 94 -1.57 -25.61 -6.53
CA LEU A 94 -0.49 -24.65 -6.31
C LEU A 94 0.77 -25.01 -7.11
N GLU A 95 1.16 -26.28 -7.13
CA GLU A 95 2.30 -26.76 -7.92
C GLU A 95 2.11 -26.45 -9.41
N ALA A 96 0.93 -26.76 -9.97
CA ALA A 96 0.64 -26.52 -11.37
C ALA A 96 0.73 -25.02 -11.74
N VAL A 97 0.13 -24.16 -10.90
CA VAL A 97 0.17 -22.71 -11.12
C VAL A 97 1.59 -22.16 -10.96
N LEU A 98 2.36 -22.61 -9.97
CA LEU A 98 3.74 -22.18 -9.78
C LEU A 98 4.66 -22.59 -10.93
N ILE A 99 4.46 -23.78 -11.52
CA ILE A 99 5.22 -24.22 -12.69
C ILE A 99 4.91 -23.32 -13.89
N GLU A 100 3.64 -22.97 -14.09
CA GLU A 100 3.22 -22.08 -15.17
C GLU A 100 3.75 -20.64 -14.99
N ASP A 101 3.63 -20.09 -13.77
CA ASP A 101 4.04 -18.72 -13.43
C ASP A 101 5.56 -18.54 -13.47
N LEU A 102 6.32 -19.47 -12.87
CA LEU A 102 7.78 -19.40 -12.84
C LEU A 102 8.42 -19.83 -14.17
N SER A 103 7.76 -20.70 -14.95
CA SER A 103 8.26 -21.17 -16.23
C SER A 103 9.73 -21.64 -16.15
N GLU A 104 10.64 -21.11 -16.98
CA GLU A 104 12.07 -21.46 -16.99
C GLU A 104 12.81 -21.12 -15.68
N GLU A 105 12.27 -20.20 -14.87
CA GLU A 105 12.89 -19.79 -13.61
C GLU A 105 12.66 -20.78 -12.47
N ALA A 106 11.73 -21.73 -12.64
CA ALA A 106 11.36 -22.70 -11.60
C ALA A 106 12.55 -23.52 -11.08
N ASP A 107 13.49 -23.85 -11.98
CA ASP A 107 14.68 -24.65 -11.70
C ASP A 107 15.90 -23.82 -11.26
N GLU A 108 15.77 -22.50 -11.19
CA GLU A 108 16.87 -21.63 -10.76
C GLU A 108 17.24 -21.90 -9.31
N LEU A 109 18.52 -22.19 -9.06
CA LEU A 109 19.02 -22.45 -7.72
C LEU A 109 19.16 -21.16 -6.91
N ILE A 110 18.45 -21.08 -5.79
CA ILE A 110 18.51 -19.96 -4.86
C ILE A 110 19.48 -20.30 -3.72
N GLY A 111 20.77 -20.10 -3.98
CA GLY A 111 21.83 -20.40 -3.02
C GLY A 111 21.77 -21.85 -2.52
N SER A 112 21.61 -22.03 -1.21
CA SER A 112 21.44 -23.34 -0.57
C SER A 112 19.98 -23.71 -0.26
N LEU A 113 19.01 -22.87 -0.64
CA LEU A 113 17.58 -23.05 -0.33
C LEU A 113 16.84 -23.96 -1.32
N GLY A 114 17.55 -24.52 -2.30
CA GLY A 114 16.96 -25.33 -3.37
C GLY A 114 16.62 -24.49 -4.59
N THR A 115 15.60 -24.90 -5.35
CA THR A 115 15.16 -24.14 -6.52
C THR A 115 14.15 -23.05 -6.16
N ARG A 116 13.99 -22.04 -7.02
CA ARG A 116 12.98 -20.97 -6.87
C ARG A 116 11.58 -21.55 -6.67
N PHE A 117 11.24 -22.63 -7.39
CA PHE A 117 9.99 -23.36 -7.21
C PHE A 117 9.80 -23.85 -5.78
N HIS A 118 10.77 -24.59 -5.22
CA HIS A 118 10.66 -25.13 -3.86
C HIS A 118 10.56 -24.03 -2.81
N LEU A 119 11.29 -22.92 -3.00
CA LEU A 119 11.21 -21.78 -2.12
C LEU A 119 9.83 -21.12 -2.15
N ARG A 120 9.28 -20.85 -3.34
CA ARG A 120 7.94 -20.27 -3.50
C ARG A 120 6.85 -21.20 -2.96
N MET A 121 6.95 -22.50 -3.22
CA MET A 121 6.03 -23.49 -2.67
C MET A 121 6.04 -23.46 -1.14
N ALA A 122 7.22 -23.47 -0.52
CA ALA A 122 7.34 -23.38 0.93
C ALA A 122 6.74 -22.08 1.50
N MET A 123 6.88 -20.94 0.81
CA MET A 123 6.26 -19.67 1.23
C MET A 123 4.72 -19.71 1.17
N LEU A 124 4.15 -20.40 0.18
CA LEU A 124 2.71 -20.58 0.06
C LEU A 124 2.18 -21.58 1.10
N GLU A 125 2.91 -22.66 1.37
CA GLU A 125 2.51 -23.67 2.36
C GLU A 125 2.67 -23.19 3.80
N HIS A 126 3.73 -22.43 4.08
CA HIS A 126 4.09 -22.03 5.44
C HIS A 126 4.01 -20.50 5.61
N PRO A 127 2.97 -19.99 6.28
CA PRO A 127 2.78 -18.56 6.42
C PRO A 127 3.92 -17.92 7.21
N LEU A 128 4.50 -16.89 6.59
CA LEU A 128 5.45 -16.00 7.24
C LEU A 128 4.67 -14.93 7.99
N GLN A 129 4.92 -14.81 9.29
CA GLN A 129 4.35 -13.71 10.07
C GLN A 129 5.15 -12.45 9.77
N THR A 130 4.54 -11.53 9.03
CA THR A 130 5.06 -10.19 8.80
C THR A 130 4.48 -9.23 9.82
N GLY A 131 5.29 -8.30 10.30
CA GLY A 131 4.85 -7.27 11.22
C GLY A 131 5.83 -6.11 11.23
N SER A 132 5.41 -5.02 11.85
CA SER A 132 6.28 -3.91 12.18
C SER A 132 7.45 -4.37 13.07
N LEU A 133 8.52 -3.58 13.12
CA LEU A 133 9.66 -3.85 14.00
C LEU A 133 9.23 -4.02 15.48
N HIS A 134 8.19 -3.30 15.90
CA HIS A 134 7.66 -3.37 17.26
C HIS A 134 6.94 -4.70 17.52
N GLU A 135 6.11 -5.16 16.58
CA GLU A 135 5.44 -6.45 16.67
C GLU A 135 6.44 -7.61 16.67
N LEU A 136 7.47 -7.54 15.83
CA LEU A 136 8.53 -8.55 15.80
C LEU A 136 9.32 -8.59 17.12
N ARG A 137 9.69 -7.43 17.68
CA ARG A 137 10.36 -7.37 18.99
C ARG A 137 9.49 -7.95 20.09
N TRP A 138 8.22 -7.55 20.14
CA TRP A 138 7.27 -8.08 21.11
C TRP A 138 7.11 -9.60 20.96
N ALA A 139 6.99 -10.11 19.73
CA ALA A 139 6.88 -11.53 19.47
C ALA A 139 8.12 -12.30 19.96
N VAL A 140 9.32 -11.77 19.72
CA VAL A 140 10.57 -12.40 20.18
C VAL A 140 10.72 -12.35 21.70
N GLU A 141 10.30 -11.27 22.35
CA GLU A 141 10.47 -11.08 23.80
C GLU A 141 9.39 -11.79 24.63
N GLU A 142 8.13 -11.76 24.18
CA GLU A 142 6.97 -12.22 24.95
C GLU A 142 6.56 -13.67 24.62
N THR A 143 7.08 -14.24 23.54
CA THR A 143 6.76 -15.63 23.14
C THR A 143 7.97 -16.56 23.23
N ASP A 144 7.72 -17.87 23.15
CA ASP A 144 8.78 -18.89 23.09
C ASP A 144 9.43 -18.99 21.67
N ALA A 145 9.32 -17.97 20.81
CA ALA A 145 9.75 -18.03 19.40
C ALA A 145 11.23 -18.39 19.19
N LEU A 146 12.13 -17.99 20.10
CA LEU A 146 13.54 -18.36 20.07
C LEU A 146 13.89 -19.53 21.00
N ARG A 147 12.90 -20.12 21.66
CA ARG A 147 13.07 -21.20 22.65
C ARG A 147 12.53 -22.53 22.17
N LYS A 148 11.46 -22.53 21.38
CA LYS A 148 10.80 -23.72 20.86
C LYS A 148 10.42 -23.56 19.40
N PHE A 149 10.57 -24.63 18.62
CA PHE A 149 10.04 -24.68 17.26
C PHE A 149 8.52 -24.54 17.29
N ARG A 150 7.97 -23.90 16.25
CA ARG A 150 6.52 -23.80 16.05
C ARG A 150 5.89 -25.20 16.04
N GLU A 151 4.68 -25.32 16.57
CA GLU A 151 3.98 -26.61 16.68
C GLU A 151 3.81 -27.31 15.34
N GLU A 152 3.71 -26.54 14.25
CA GLU A 152 3.54 -27.03 12.89
C GLU A 152 4.82 -27.62 12.28
N THR A 153 6.00 -27.35 12.86
CA THR A 153 7.27 -27.90 12.33
C THR A 153 7.31 -29.41 12.57
N PRO A 154 7.54 -30.26 11.55
CA PRO A 154 7.60 -31.71 11.73
C PRO A 154 8.68 -32.14 12.74
N LEU A 155 8.36 -33.08 13.64
CA LEU A 155 9.27 -33.55 14.69
C LEU A 155 10.60 -34.08 14.13
N VAL A 156 10.56 -34.75 12.98
CA VAL A 156 11.75 -35.28 12.31
C VAL A 156 12.69 -34.14 11.92
N LEU A 157 12.14 -33.10 11.28
CA LEU A 157 12.91 -31.92 10.85
C LEU A 157 13.53 -31.17 12.05
N ARG A 158 12.77 -30.99 13.14
CA ARG A 158 13.32 -30.40 14.39
C ARG A 158 14.54 -31.18 14.87
N SER A 159 14.41 -32.51 14.92
CA SER A 159 15.47 -33.40 15.41
C SER A 159 16.70 -33.35 14.52
N GLU A 160 16.51 -33.32 13.20
CA GLU A 160 17.59 -33.23 12.21
C GLU A 160 18.34 -31.91 12.31
N ILE A 161 17.63 -30.77 12.38
CA ILE A 161 18.26 -29.45 12.49
C ILE A 161 19.06 -29.36 13.80
N ILE A 162 18.48 -29.76 14.93
CA ILE A 162 19.17 -29.75 16.23
C ILE A 162 20.42 -30.64 16.19
N ALA A 163 20.32 -31.85 15.61
CA ALA A 163 21.45 -32.77 15.50
C ALA A 163 22.57 -32.21 14.60
N ALA A 164 22.21 -31.60 13.47
CA ALA A 164 23.16 -30.96 12.55
C ALA A 164 23.86 -29.78 13.23
N THR A 165 23.12 -28.91 13.91
CA THR A 165 23.67 -27.80 14.68
C THR A 165 24.60 -28.31 15.78
N LYS A 166 24.19 -29.33 16.55
CA LYS A 166 25.04 -29.93 17.58
C LYS A 166 26.35 -30.49 17.02
N GLN A 167 26.30 -31.24 15.91
CA GLN A 167 27.51 -31.75 15.26
C GLN A 167 28.43 -30.64 14.76
N TRP A 168 27.86 -29.59 14.19
CA TRP A 168 28.60 -28.43 13.70
C TRP A 168 29.28 -27.69 14.86
N VAL A 169 28.53 -27.36 15.91
CA VAL A 169 29.02 -26.70 17.13
C VAL A 169 30.14 -27.50 17.80
N MET A 170 29.97 -28.81 17.97
CA MET A 170 30.97 -29.68 18.60
C MET A 170 32.27 -29.75 17.79
N ARG A 171 32.17 -29.69 16.45
CA ARG A 171 33.33 -29.64 15.56
C ARG A 171 34.09 -28.33 15.71
N GLU A 172 33.39 -27.20 15.72
CA GLU A 172 34.00 -25.88 15.91
C GLU A 172 34.68 -25.74 17.27
N LEU A 173 34.06 -26.20 18.36
CA LEU A 173 34.69 -26.22 19.69
C LEU A 173 35.95 -27.10 19.74
N THR A 174 35.95 -28.23 19.02
CA THR A 174 37.10 -29.14 18.98
C THR A 174 38.24 -28.53 18.14
N ASN A 175 37.91 -27.88 17.02
CA ASN A 175 38.88 -27.21 16.15
C ASN A 175 39.46 -25.95 16.81
N GLY A 176 38.62 -25.14 17.46
CA GLY A 176 39.03 -23.94 18.21
C GLY A 176 39.93 -24.26 19.42
N ARG A 177 39.82 -25.45 20.02
CA ARG A 177 40.74 -25.94 21.05
C ARG A 177 42.13 -26.35 20.52
N GLN A 178 42.27 -26.60 19.22
CA GLN A 178 43.53 -27.02 18.59
C GLN A 178 44.27 -25.89 17.84
N GLY A 179 43.60 -24.76 17.56
CA GLY A 179 44.20 -23.62 16.86
C GLY A 179 44.56 -22.45 17.77
N HIS A 180 45.80 -22.37 18.25
CA HIS A 180 46.45 -21.07 18.54
C HIS A 180 46.98 -20.49 17.22
N GLY A 181 46.07 -20.17 16.30
CA GLY A 181 46.34 -19.47 15.04
C GLY A 181 45.85 -18.04 15.16
N THR A 182 46.70 -17.09 14.78
CA THR A 182 46.44 -15.65 14.74
C THR A 182 45.07 -15.30 14.14
N PRO A 183 44.31 -14.35 14.72
CA PRO A 183 43.01 -13.95 14.20
C PRO A 183 43.17 -13.36 12.80
N ASP A 184 42.56 -14.01 11.81
CA ASP A 184 42.45 -13.50 10.45
C ASP A 184 41.57 -12.24 10.46
N GLN A 185 42.09 -11.15 9.88
CA GLN A 185 41.50 -9.80 9.92
C GLN A 185 40.53 -9.58 8.76
N SER A 186 39.73 -10.58 8.43
CA SER A 186 38.66 -10.46 7.44
C SER A 186 37.31 -10.59 8.14
N HIS A 187 36.63 -9.44 8.27
CA HIS A 187 35.29 -9.19 8.84
C HIS A 187 35.24 -8.77 10.33
N PRO A 188 35.14 -7.46 10.62
CA PRO A 188 34.81 -6.95 11.94
C PRO A 188 33.30 -7.07 12.18
N GLY A 189 32.87 -8.27 12.54
CA GLY A 189 31.52 -8.59 13.00
C GLY A 189 31.62 -9.93 13.71
N SER A 190 31.49 -9.92 15.04
CA SER A 190 31.56 -11.13 15.88
C SER A 190 30.79 -12.29 15.23
N ASP A 191 31.46 -13.41 14.98
CA ASP A 191 30.85 -14.66 14.54
C ASP A 191 29.53 -14.88 15.33
N PRO A 192 28.35 -14.96 14.67
CA PRO A 192 27.05 -15.07 15.33
C PRO A 192 27.03 -16.20 16.38
N VAL A 193 27.86 -17.21 16.15
CA VAL A 193 28.03 -18.38 17.00
C VAL A 193 28.68 -17.98 18.34
N THR A 194 29.72 -17.16 18.32
CA THR A 194 30.37 -16.65 19.54
C THR A 194 29.40 -15.84 20.39
N ARG A 195 28.56 -15.02 19.74
CA ARG A 195 27.52 -14.22 20.42
C ARG A 195 26.44 -15.10 21.05
N VAL A 196 25.94 -16.12 20.34
CA VAL A 196 24.96 -17.05 20.91
C VAL A 196 25.59 -17.86 22.04
N PHE A 197 26.85 -18.24 21.92
CA PHE A 197 27.59 -18.94 22.97
C PHE A 197 27.72 -18.14 24.27
N GLU A 198 27.87 -16.81 24.19
CA GLU A 198 27.88 -15.94 25.38
C GLU A 198 26.53 -15.93 26.10
N LEU A 199 25.41 -16.02 25.36
CA LEU A 199 24.06 -16.06 25.91
C LEU A 199 23.79 -17.36 26.68
N PHE A 200 24.33 -18.50 26.24
CA PHE A 200 24.05 -19.83 26.81
C PHE A 200 25.19 -20.40 27.68
N GLY A 201 26.37 -19.76 27.70
CA GLY A 201 27.51 -20.14 28.52
C GLY A 201 28.31 -21.33 27.95
N GLN A 202 29.41 -21.01 27.24
CA GLN A 202 30.32 -21.97 26.58
C GLN A 202 30.81 -23.14 27.45
N SER A 203 30.97 -22.93 28.75
CA SER A 203 31.59 -23.91 29.67
C SER A 203 30.70 -25.12 30.00
N ASN A 204 29.44 -25.13 29.56
CA ASN A 204 28.44 -26.16 29.93
C ASN A 204 27.84 -26.92 28.74
N VAL A 205 28.38 -26.79 27.52
CA VAL A 205 27.81 -27.40 26.31
C VAL A 205 27.60 -28.92 26.44
N GLU A 206 28.49 -29.61 27.15
CA GLU A 206 28.39 -31.05 27.42
C GLU A 206 27.23 -31.44 28.36
N LYS A 207 26.65 -30.46 29.08
CA LYS A 207 25.55 -30.65 30.05
C LYS A 207 24.20 -30.14 29.53
N TRP A 208 24.14 -29.62 28.31
CA TRP A 208 22.90 -29.09 27.74
C TRP A 208 21.91 -30.22 27.46
N ASP A 209 20.68 -30.02 27.90
CA ASP A 209 19.54 -30.88 27.57
C ASP A 209 18.95 -30.50 26.19
N ASP A 210 17.98 -31.29 25.73
CA ASP A 210 17.38 -31.09 24.41
C ASP A 210 16.68 -29.72 24.28
N ALA A 211 16.13 -29.18 25.36
CA ALA A 211 15.48 -27.87 25.37
C ALA A 211 16.48 -26.72 25.21
N ILE A 212 17.66 -26.82 25.86
CA ILE A 212 18.74 -25.84 25.66
C ILE A 212 19.30 -25.94 24.24
N TRP A 213 19.46 -27.15 23.70
CA TRP A 213 19.89 -27.34 22.31
C TRP A 213 18.89 -26.79 21.29
N GLU A 214 17.59 -26.94 21.54
CA GLU A 214 16.53 -26.36 20.72
C GLU A 214 16.60 -24.83 20.73
N ALA A 215 16.65 -24.22 21.93
CA ALA A 215 16.75 -22.77 22.08
C ALA A 215 18.03 -22.22 21.43
N PHE A 216 19.17 -22.87 21.65
CA PHE A 216 20.45 -22.46 21.04
C PHE A 216 20.36 -22.47 19.51
N THR A 217 19.78 -23.53 18.94
CA THR A 217 19.61 -23.68 17.49
C THR A 217 18.77 -22.56 16.90
N LEU A 218 17.66 -22.20 17.56
CA LEU A 218 16.77 -21.12 17.11
C LEU A 218 17.42 -19.74 17.23
N HIS A 219 18.16 -19.48 18.31
CA HIS A 219 18.93 -18.24 18.44
C HIS A 219 19.98 -18.13 17.35
N LEU A 220 20.74 -19.20 17.10
CA LEU A 220 21.75 -19.21 16.05
C LEU A 220 21.13 -18.93 14.67
N LEU A 221 20.03 -19.60 14.35
CA LEU A 221 19.29 -19.37 13.11
C LEU A 221 18.82 -17.91 12.99
N TRP A 222 18.25 -17.35 14.06
CA TRP A 222 17.82 -15.95 14.10
C TRP A 222 18.95 -14.98 13.78
N TRP A 223 20.10 -15.12 14.43
CA TRP A 223 21.23 -14.23 14.19
C TRP A 223 21.79 -14.37 12.77
N ILE A 224 21.91 -15.61 12.26
CA ILE A 224 22.35 -15.85 10.87
C ILE A 224 21.40 -15.16 9.88
N CYS A 225 20.08 -15.36 10.03
CA CYS A 225 19.09 -14.74 9.14
C CYS A 225 19.13 -13.21 9.24
N ARG A 226 19.20 -12.67 10.45
CA ARG A 226 19.22 -11.22 10.68
C ARG A 226 20.48 -10.57 10.10
N ASP A 227 21.65 -11.14 10.37
CA ASP A 227 22.93 -10.63 9.90
C ASP A 227 23.03 -10.76 8.36
N GLY A 228 22.42 -11.80 7.78
CA GLY A 228 22.31 -11.97 6.33
C GLY A 228 21.47 -10.89 5.63
N VAL A 229 20.57 -10.20 6.35
CA VAL A 229 19.68 -9.16 5.80
C VAL A 229 20.16 -7.75 6.20
N GLU A 230 21.04 -7.60 7.18
CA GLU A 230 21.50 -6.30 7.71
C GLU A 230 22.14 -5.36 6.65
N GLY A 231 22.60 -5.90 5.52
CA GLY A 231 23.15 -5.15 4.39
C GLY A 231 22.28 -5.08 3.13
N VAL A 232 21.06 -5.61 3.17
CA VAL A 232 20.12 -5.56 2.03
C VAL A 232 19.33 -4.26 2.12
N GLU A 233 19.50 -3.37 1.16
CA GLU A 233 18.64 -2.19 1.06
C GLU A 233 17.20 -2.65 0.82
N PRO A 234 16.22 -2.21 1.63
CA PRO A 234 14.84 -2.55 1.38
C PRO A 234 14.44 -1.97 0.02
N GLU A 235 13.70 -2.74 -0.78
CA GLU A 235 12.97 -2.17 -1.91
C GLU A 235 12.04 -1.10 -1.35
N ASN A 236 12.38 0.16 -1.59
CA ASN A 236 11.49 1.27 -1.31
C ASN A 236 10.52 1.29 -2.50
N PRO A 237 9.26 0.80 -2.35
CA PRO A 237 8.30 0.93 -3.43
C PRO A 237 8.30 2.39 -3.84
N GLU A 238 8.45 2.66 -5.14
CA GLU A 238 8.51 4.01 -5.66
C GLU A 238 7.39 4.82 -5.01
N ARG A 239 7.76 5.80 -4.17
CA ARG A 239 6.79 6.65 -3.51
C ARG A 239 6.24 7.56 -4.60
N HIS A 240 5.18 7.11 -5.27
CA HIS A 240 4.40 7.95 -6.15
C HIS A 240 3.88 9.11 -5.29
N LEU A 241 4.32 10.33 -5.61
CA LEU A 241 3.78 11.51 -4.97
C LEU A 241 2.29 11.55 -5.29
N PRO A 242 1.41 11.71 -4.29
CA PRO A 242 -0.02 11.78 -4.55
C PRO A 242 -0.33 12.91 -5.53
N VAL A 243 -1.10 12.61 -6.57
CA VAL A 243 -1.46 13.58 -7.61
C VAL A 243 -2.44 14.62 -7.08
N ARG A 244 -3.32 14.24 -6.14
CA ARG A 244 -4.25 15.17 -5.50
C ARG A 244 -3.61 15.91 -4.32
N PRO A 245 -3.64 17.26 -4.28
CA PRO A 245 -3.22 18.05 -3.12
C PRO A 245 -3.92 17.66 -1.81
N ARG A 246 -5.14 17.13 -1.90
CA ARG A 246 -5.87 16.56 -0.76
C ARG A 246 -5.06 15.48 -0.05
N ASP A 247 -4.46 14.56 -0.78
CA ASP A 247 -3.76 13.41 -0.19
C ASP A 247 -2.46 13.86 0.48
N LEU A 248 -1.78 14.85 -0.10
CA LEU A 248 -0.65 15.54 0.55
C LEU A 248 -1.08 16.23 1.86
N LEU A 249 -2.22 16.93 1.86
CA LEU A 249 -2.76 17.56 3.07
C LEU A 249 -3.14 16.52 4.12
N LEU A 250 -3.75 15.40 3.71
CA LEU A 250 -4.13 14.31 4.59
C LEU A 250 -2.89 13.66 5.23
N ASP A 251 -1.83 13.42 4.47
CA ASP A 251 -0.58 12.84 4.98
C ASP A 251 0.10 13.76 6.01
N VAL A 252 0.14 15.07 5.75
CA VAL A 252 0.81 16.04 6.63
C VAL A 252 -0.03 16.40 7.87
N THR A 253 -1.35 16.53 7.71
CA THR A 253 -2.23 17.09 8.76
C THR A 253 -3.10 16.04 9.46
N GLY A 254 -3.31 14.87 8.85
CA GLY A 254 -4.29 13.88 9.29
C GLY A 254 -5.75 14.30 9.06
N GLU A 255 -6.01 15.44 8.43
CA GLU A 255 -7.35 15.95 8.14
C GLU A 255 -7.70 15.78 6.65
N ASP A 256 -8.85 15.16 6.39
CA ASP A 256 -9.36 14.95 5.03
C ASP A 256 -10.18 16.16 4.56
N ALA A 257 -9.67 16.88 3.55
CA ALA A 257 -10.32 18.05 2.97
C ALA A 257 -11.62 17.71 2.20
N ASP A 258 -11.78 16.48 1.72
CA ASP A 258 -12.98 16.06 0.97
C ASP A 258 -14.17 15.87 1.91
N ARG A 259 -13.93 15.51 3.19
CA ARG A 259 -15.00 15.27 4.17
C ARG A 259 -16.00 16.43 4.29
N PRO A 260 -15.58 17.68 4.58
CA PRO A 260 -16.52 18.81 4.65
C PRO A 260 -17.19 19.11 3.29
N VAL A 261 -16.48 18.89 2.17
CA VAL A 261 -17.02 19.07 0.82
C VAL A 261 -18.11 18.04 0.53
N HIS A 262 -17.89 16.77 0.85
CA HIS A 262 -18.86 15.68 0.72
C HIS A 262 -20.09 15.92 1.58
N GLU A 263 -19.93 16.37 2.84
CA GLU A 263 -21.07 16.69 3.70
C GLU A 263 -21.98 17.77 3.08
N LEU A 264 -21.42 18.73 2.34
CA LEU A 264 -22.18 19.73 1.60
C LEU A 264 -22.82 19.13 0.33
N LEU A 265 -22.00 18.50 -0.52
CA LEU A 265 -22.42 17.99 -1.82
C LEU A 265 -23.43 16.86 -1.71
N ILE A 266 -23.31 15.95 -0.74
CA ILE A 266 -24.29 14.87 -0.52
C ILE A 266 -25.69 15.46 -0.27
N ARG A 267 -25.80 16.48 0.59
CA ARG A 267 -27.08 17.14 0.89
C ARG A 267 -27.63 17.87 -0.32
N PHE A 268 -26.77 18.59 -1.04
CA PHE A 268 -27.18 19.34 -2.22
C PHE A 268 -27.61 18.42 -3.36
N CYS A 269 -26.82 17.39 -3.68
CA CYS A 269 -27.12 16.40 -4.69
C CYS A 269 -28.39 15.61 -4.37
N ALA A 270 -28.63 15.27 -3.09
CA ALA A 270 -29.89 14.64 -2.69
C ALA A 270 -31.12 15.53 -2.99
N ALA A 271 -31.02 16.85 -2.76
CA ALA A 271 -32.08 17.79 -3.09
C ALA A 271 -32.22 18.02 -4.61
N PHE A 272 -31.11 18.04 -5.35
CA PHE A 272 -31.10 18.22 -6.80
C PHE A 272 -31.69 17.01 -7.54
N LEU A 273 -31.34 15.80 -7.10
CA LEU A 273 -31.78 14.53 -7.69
C LEU A 273 -33.15 14.08 -7.18
N ASP A 274 -33.80 14.85 -6.29
CA ASP A 274 -35.13 14.53 -5.79
C ASP A 274 -36.16 14.48 -6.92
N GLN A 275 -36.89 13.37 -6.99
CA GLN A 275 -37.90 13.11 -8.02
C GLN A 275 -39.29 13.66 -7.64
N GLY A 276 -39.36 14.64 -6.74
CA GLY A 276 -40.59 15.25 -6.25
C GLY A 276 -41.14 14.57 -4.99
N PHE A 277 -40.29 13.90 -4.20
CA PHE A 277 -40.67 13.36 -2.90
C PHE A 277 -40.57 14.41 -1.79
N ALA A 278 -39.72 15.43 -1.96
CA ALA A 278 -39.60 16.51 -1.01
C ALA A 278 -40.72 17.55 -1.18
N ASP A 279 -41.29 17.99 -0.05
CA ASP A 279 -42.29 19.07 -0.03
C ASP A 279 -41.73 20.43 -0.52
N TRP A 280 -40.40 20.59 -0.46
CA TRP A 280 -39.69 21.81 -0.86
C TRP A 280 -38.70 21.49 -1.99
N PRO A 281 -38.99 21.90 -3.23
CA PRO A 281 -38.10 21.65 -4.35
C PRO A 281 -36.88 22.59 -4.31
N LEU A 282 -35.77 22.12 -4.88
CA LEU A 282 -34.57 22.94 -5.02
C LEU A 282 -34.83 24.12 -5.99
N PRO A 283 -34.52 25.37 -5.59
CA PRO A 283 -34.64 26.53 -6.47
C PRO A 283 -33.80 26.37 -7.73
N ASN A 284 -34.33 26.83 -8.87
CA ASN A 284 -33.64 26.87 -10.17
C ASN A 284 -33.06 25.53 -10.65
N ARG A 285 -33.58 24.39 -10.18
CA ARG A 285 -33.13 23.04 -10.58
C ARG A 285 -33.05 22.85 -12.10
N GLU A 286 -34.03 23.39 -12.83
CA GLU A 286 -34.13 23.27 -14.30
C GLU A 286 -32.99 23.97 -15.06
N ALA A 287 -32.22 24.84 -14.39
CA ALA A 287 -31.03 25.48 -14.97
C ALA A 287 -29.79 24.57 -14.93
N GLY A 288 -29.89 23.37 -14.33
CA GLY A 288 -28.78 22.43 -14.17
C GLY A 288 -28.05 22.57 -12.84
N LEU A 289 -27.28 21.53 -12.48
CA LEU A 289 -26.64 21.36 -11.17
C LEU A 289 -25.77 22.56 -10.79
N TYR A 290 -24.89 22.99 -11.71
CA TYR A 290 -23.95 24.09 -11.48
C TYR A 290 -24.65 25.43 -11.21
N HIS A 291 -25.63 25.80 -12.04
CA HIS A 291 -26.36 27.05 -11.88
C HIS A 291 -27.26 27.05 -10.64
N ALA A 292 -27.90 25.91 -10.33
CA ALA A 292 -28.67 25.75 -9.09
C ALA A 292 -27.78 25.91 -7.85
N PHE A 293 -26.56 25.36 -7.87
CA PHE A 293 -25.61 25.48 -6.76
C PHE A 293 -25.18 26.94 -6.53
N ILE A 294 -24.82 27.64 -7.62
CA ILE A 294 -24.50 29.07 -7.56
C ILE A 294 -25.66 29.86 -6.97
N GLU A 295 -26.89 29.63 -7.41
CA GLU A 295 -28.05 30.40 -6.95
C GLU A 295 -28.28 30.23 -5.44
N VAL A 296 -28.14 29.01 -4.94
CA VAL A 296 -28.34 28.70 -3.52
C VAL A 296 -27.23 29.29 -2.65
N TYR A 297 -25.97 29.13 -3.05
CA TYR A 297 -24.81 29.43 -2.18
C TYR A 297 -24.13 30.79 -2.42
N ARG A 298 -24.48 31.54 -3.47
CA ARG A 298 -23.95 32.91 -3.69
C ARG A 298 -24.44 33.93 -2.66
N HIS A 299 -25.61 33.69 -2.06
CA HIS A 299 -26.23 34.63 -1.14
C HIS A 299 -25.61 34.54 0.26
N ALA A 300 -25.38 35.69 0.89
CA ALA A 300 -24.93 35.73 2.27
C ALA A 300 -26.07 35.28 3.22
N GLY A 301 -25.84 34.22 4.00
CA GLY A 301 -26.83 33.75 5.00
C GLY A 301 -26.81 32.27 5.37
N GLY A 302 -25.96 31.43 4.77
CA GLY A 302 -25.81 30.01 5.13
C GLY A 302 -24.96 29.76 6.40
N PRO A 303 -25.02 28.56 7.00
CA PRO A 303 -24.32 28.24 8.24
C PRO A 303 -22.79 28.43 8.13
N PRO A 304 -22.10 28.77 9.26
CA PRO A 304 -20.80 29.43 9.27
C PRO A 304 -19.65 28.42 9.33
N ASP A 305 -19.66 27.40 8.50
CA ASP A 305 -18.52 26.50 8.48
C ASP A 305 -17.31 27.27 7.95
N ARG A 306 -16.28 27.36 8.80
CA ARG A 306 -15.10 28.21 8.55
C ARG A 306 -14.46 27.93 7.20
N TRP A 307 -14.54 26.68 6.74
CA TRP A 307 -14.00 26.23 5.46
C TRP A 307 -14.77 26.81 4.25
N MET A 308 -16.06 27.16 4.39
CA MET A 308 -16.85 27.80 3.33
C MET A 308 -16.62 29.31 3.22
N ARG A 309 -15.71 29.88 4.01
CA ARG A 309 -15.44 31.33 4.01
C ARG A 309 -14.91 31.75 2.64
N GLY A 310 -15.66 32.62 1.97
CA GLY A 310 -15.31 33.13 0.64
C GLY A 310 -16.12 32.49 -0.48
N LEU A 311 -16.73 31.32 -0.25
CA LEU A 311 -17.51 30.61 -1.27
C LEU A 311 -18.60 31.49 -1.89
N GLY A 312 -19.41 32.19 -1.09
CA GLY A 312 -20.46 33.06 -1.63
C GLY A 312 -19.93 34.20 -2.50
N LYS A 313 -18.76 34.77 -2.16
CA LYS A 313 -18.11 35.81 -2.98
C LYS A 313 -17.61 35.23 -4.30
N GLU A 314 -17.06 34.02 -4.24
CA GLU A 314 -16.54 33.32 -5.42
C GLU A 314 -17.68 32.93 -6.37
N LEU A 315 -18.76 32.34 -5.86
CA LEU A 315 -19.95 32.03 -6.65
C LEU A 315 -20.61 33.30 -7.22
N GLN A 316 -20.55 34.43 -6.50
CA GLN A 316 -20.99 35.71 -7.03
C GLN A 316 -20.09 36.20 -8.18
N ARG A 317 -18.77 36.02 -8.10
CA ARG A 317 -17.83 36.32 -9.20
C ARG A 317 -18.16 35.47 -10.42
N LEU A 318 -18.26 34.14 -10.25
CA LEU A 318 -18.58 33.19 -11.32
C LEU A 318 -19.91 33.54 -12.01
N HIS A 319 -20.93 33.91 -11.22
CA HIS A 319 -22.21 34.36 -11.76
C HIS A 319 -22.11 35.66 -12.56
N LEU A 320 -21.43 36.69 -12.03
CA LEU A 320 -21.31 37.99 -12.70
C LEU A 320 -20.49 37.92 -13.99
N GLN A 321 -19.46 37.08 -14.00
CA GLN A 321 -18.59 36.86 -15.16
C GLN A 321 -19.15 35.81 -16.14
N GLN A 322 -20.27 35.15 -15.80
CA GLN A 322 -20.88 34.09 -16.61
C GLN A 322 -19.91 32.95 -16.94
N VAL A 323 -19.06 32.61 -15.97
CA VAL A 323 -18.10 31.50 -16.09
C VAL A 323 -18.86 30.18 -16.17
N SER A 324 -18.55 29.36 -17.17
CA SER A 324 -19.14 28.03 -17.32
C SER A 324 -18.54 27.03 -16.33
N ALA A 325 -19.20 25.89 -16.13
CA ALA A 325 -18.69 24.82 -15.25
C ALA A 325 -17.31 24.33 -15.68
N LEU A 326 -17.06 24.15 -16.98
CA LEU A 326 -15.75 23.74 -17.51
C LEU A 326 -14.68 24.81 -17.27
N GLU A 327 -15.00 26.08 -17.46
CA GLU A 327 -14.05 27.18 -17.17
C GLU A 327 -13.74 27.28 -15.68
N SER A 328 -14.73 27.04 -14.81
CA SER A 328 -14.52 27.01 -13.36
C SER A 328 -13.63 25.84 -12.91
N ILE A 329 -13.76 24.67 -13.56
CA ILE A 329 -12.87 23.53 -13.34
C ILE A 329 -11.46 23.88 -13.83
N GLN A 330 -11.34 24.53 -14.99
CA GLN A 330 -10.07 24.99 -15.53
C GLN A 330 -9.33 25.93 -14.59
N GLU A 331 -9.99 27.00 -14.15
CA GLU A 331 -9.41 27.93 -13.18
C GLU A 331 -8.98 27.24 -11.88
N SER A 332 -9.70 26.20 -11.44
CA SER A 332 -9.35 25.44 -10.23
C SER A 332 -8.11 24.56 -10.44
N LEU A 333 -8.00 23.89 -11.59
CA LEU A 333 -6.83 23.07 -11.94
C LEU A 333 -5.57 23.95 -12.07
N ASP A 334 -5.70 25.12 -12.69
CA ASP A 334 -4.62 26.11 -12.80
C ASP A 334 -4.18 26.60 -11.41
N LEU A 335 -5.13 26.84 -10.50
CA LEU A 335 -4.83 27.22 -9.11
C LEU A 335 -4.14 26.11 -8.32
N PHE A 336 -4.46 24.85 -8.61
CA PHE A 336 -3.77 23.70 -8.01
C PHE A 336 -2.41 23.39 -8.65
N GLY A 337 -2.11 24.00 -9.79
CA GLY A 337 -0.85 23.78 -10.51
C GLY A 337 -0.75 22.38 -11.13
N VAL A 338 -1.88 21.81 -11.54
CA VAL A 338 -1.92 20.49 -12.21
C VAL A 338 -1.33 20.63 -13.61
N ASP A 339 -0.28 19.86 -13.88
CA ASP A 339 0.40 19.80 -15.18
C ASP A 339 -0.34 18.91 -16.18
N GLU A 340 0.00 19.02 -17.46
CA GLU A 340 -0.67 18.26 -18.54
C GLU A 340 -0.45 16.74 -18.40
N ASP A 341 0.73 16.32 -17.92
CA ASP A 341 1.08 14.91 -17.78
C ASP A 341 0.29 14.25 -16.63
N SER A 342 -0.06 15.00 -15.58
CA SER A 342 -0.83 14.51 -14.43
C SER A 342 -2.34 14.76 -14.51
N LEU A 343 -2.83 15.48 -15.53
CA LEU A 343 -4.22 15.90 -15.64
C LEU A 343 -5.21 14.73 -15.69
N GLU A 344 -4.94 13.70 -16.50
CA GLU A 344 -5.82 12.53 -16.61
C GLU A 344 -5.90 11.76 -15.30
N GLU A 345 -4.76 11.55 -14.65
CA GLU A 345 -4.68 10.87 -13.36
C GLU A 345 -5.40 11.67 -12.27
N PHE A 346 -5.21 12.99 -12.24
CA PHE A 346 -5.88 13.89 -11.30
C PHE A 346 -7.39 13.81 -11.42
N ILE A 347 -7.91 13.90 -12.65
CA ILE A 347 -9.36 13.82 -12.90
C ILE A 347 -9.91 12.45 -12.48
N THR A 348 -9.19 11.38 -12.83
CA THR A 348 -9.60 10.00 -12.52
C THR A 348 -9.63 9.75 -11.01
N GLN A 349 -8.63 10.21 -10.25
CA GLN A 349 -8.57 10.07 -8.79
C GLN A 349 -9.53 10.99 -8.02
N THR A 350 -10.13 11.98 -8.70
CA THR A 350 -11.09 12.92 -8.10
C THR A 350 -12.53 12.40 -8.17
N LEU A 351 -12.80 11.42 -9.04
CA LEU A 351 -14.09 10.73 -9.11
C LEU A 351 -14.26 9.72 -7.97
#